data_AF-C1N6E2-F1
#
_entry.id   AF-C1N6E2-F1
#
_cell.length_a   1.000
_cell.length_b   1.000
_cell.length_c   1.000
_cell.angle_alpha   90.00
_cell.angle_beta   90.00
_cell.angle_gamma   90.00
#
_symmetry.space_group_name_H-M   'P 1'
#
loop_
_entity.id
_entity.type
_entity.pdbx_description
1 polymer ?
#
loop_
_entity_poly.entity_id
_entity_poly.type
_entity_poly.pdbx_seq_one_letter_code
_entity_poly.pdbx_strand_id
1 'polypeptide(L)' 'MGKKKKFAADRPWCFYCDREFEDEKILQNHQRAKHFKCLHPGCNRKLVTANGMAIHMLTV' A
#
# COMPACT_ATOMS: atom_id res chain seq x y z
N MET A 1 33.04 -16.64 -10.52
CA MET A 1 31.94 -16.88 -9.56
C MET A 1 31.29 -15.55 -9.21
N GLY A 2 30.20 -15.19 -9.90
CA GLY A 2 29.53 -13.89 -9.74
C GLY A 2 28.82 -13.78 -8.39
N LYS A 3 29.29 -12.88 -7.53
CA LYS A 3 28.64 -12.54 -6.26
C LYS A 3 27.26 -11.95 -6.58
N LYS A 4 26.21 -12.75 -6.42
CA LYS A 4 24.81 -12.28 -6.47
C LYS A 4 24.70 -11.17 -5.43
N LYS A 5 24.57 -9.91 -5.90
CA LYS A 5 24.23 -8.77 -5.05
C LYS A 5 22.96 -9.17 -4.31
N LYS A 6 23.09 -9.49 -3.01
CA LYS A 6 21.95 -9.51 -2.11
C LYS A 6 21.40 -8.10 -2.21
N PHE A 7 20.31 -7.93 -2.95
CA PHE A 7 19.51 -6.72 -2.90
C PHE A 7 19.34 -6.43 -1.42
N ALA A 8 19.82 -5.26 -1.02
CA ALA A 8 19.71 -4.80 0.34
C ALA A 8 18.26 -5.02 0.78
N ALA A 9 18.06 -5.26 2.08
CA ALA A 9 16.74 -5.07 2.66
C ALA A 9 16.40 -3.58 2.42
N ASP A 10 15.83 -3.30 1.25
CA ASP A 10 15.43 -1.99 0.77
C ASP A 10 14.29 -1.62 1.71
N ARG A 11 14.54 -0.61 2.55
CA ARG A 11 13.54 -0.19 3.52
C ARG A 11 12.26 0.09 2.75
N PRO A 12 11.17 -0.67 3.00
CA PRO A 12 9.96 -0.55 2.20
C PRO A 12 9.45 0.87 2.32
N TRP A 13 9.27 1.54 1.19
CA TRP A 13 8.85 2.94 1.16
C TRP A 13 7.58 3.11 0.33
N CYS A 14 6.78 4.11 0.68
CA CYS A 14 5.52 4.39 -0.02
C CYS A 14 5.76 5.34 -1.18
N PHE A 15 5.53 4.85 -2.41
CA PHE A 15 5.60 5.66 -3.62
C PHE A 15 4.64 6.87 -3.64
N TYR A 16 3.54 6.83 -2.89
CA TYR A 16 2.53 7.89 -2.93
C TYR A 16 2.81 9.06 -1.97
N CYS A 17 3.69 8.88 -0.99
CA CYS A 17 4.01 9.94 -0.03
C CYS A 17 5.44 9.89 0.49
N ASP A 18 6.33 9.23 -0.26
CA ASP A 18 7.78 9.13 -0.05
C ASP A 18 8.19 8.80 1.39
N ARG A 19 7.36 8.07 2.13
CA ARG A 19 7.66 7.66 3.50
C ARG A 19 8.37 6.32 3.49
N GLU A 20 9.52 6.26 4.15
CA GLU A 20 10.20 5.02 4.48
C GLU A 20 9.52 4.33 5.67
N PHE A 21 9.44 3.01 5.61
CA PHE A 21 8.92 2.16 6.68
C PHE A 21 9.95 1.10 7.04
N GLU A 22 9.87 0.63 8.27
CA GLU A 22 10.78 -0.40 8.79
C GLU A 22 10.41 -1.81 8.30
N ASP A 23 9.13 -2.03 7.99
CA ASP A 23 8.58 -3.33 7.60
C ASP A 23 7.55 -3.17 6.47
N GLU A 24 7.51 -4.15 5.58
CA GLU A 24 6.56 -4.20 4.46
C GLU A 24 5.12 -4.24 4.96
N LYS A 25 4.88 -4.87 6.12
CA LYS A 25 3.56 -4.88 6.77
C LYS A 25 3.12 -3.48 7.17
N ILE A 26 4.04 -2.64 7.65
CA ILE A 26 3.73 -1.26 8.04
C ILE A 26 3.47 -0.43 6.79
N LEU A 27 4.27 -0.58 5.74
CA LEU A 27 4.02 0.06 4.44
C LEU A 27 2.66 -0.35 3.89
N GLN A 28 2.33 -1.65 3.86
CA GLN A 28 1.05 -2.13 3.38
C GLN A 28 -0.11 -1.61 4.23
N ASN A 29 0.03 -1.58 5.56
CA ASN A 29 -1.00 -1.03 6.43
C ASN A 29 -1.18 0.48 6.24
N HIS A 30 -0.08 1.21 6.03
CA HIS A 30 -0.09 2.61 5.67
C HIS A 30 -0.84 2.85 4.35
N GLN A 31 -0.52 2.08 3.31
CA GLN A 31 -1.23 2.14 2.03
C GLN A 31 -2.72 1.85 2.23
N ARG A 32 -3.07 0.83 3.02
CA ARG A 32 -4.48 0.51 3.32
C ARG A 32 -5.23 1.60 4.07
N ALA A 33 -4.61 2.20 5.08
CA ALA A 33 -5.27 3.17 5.93
C ALA A 33 -5.38 4.56 5.29
N LYS A 34 -4.36 4.95 4.52
CA LYS A 34 -4.22 6.31 3.97
C LYS A 34 -4.61 6.40 2.49
N HIS A 35 -4.19 5.42 1.68
CA HIS A 35 -4.40 5.43 0.23
C HIS A 35 -5.59 4.58 -0.20
N PHE A 36 -5.91 3.48 0.50
CA PHE A 36 -7.04 2.61 0.15
C PHE A 36 -8.33 2.90 0.92
N LYS A 37 -8.44 4.09 1.51
CA LYS A 37 -9.69 4.54 2.12
C LYS A 37 -10.63 5.07 1.03
N CYS A 38 -11.87 4.58 1.03
CA CYS A 38 -12.88 5.10 0.12
C CYS A 38 -13.15 6.57 0.43
N LEU A 39 -12.95 7.45 -0.56
CA LEU A 39 -13.21 8.89 -0.47
C LEU A 39 -14.67 9.25 -0.81
N HIS A 40 -15.52 8.25 -1.09
CA HIS A 40 -16.91 8.48 -1.44
C HIS A 40 -17.73 8.90 -0.20
N PRO A 41 -18.45 10.04 -0.26
CA PRO A 41 -19.24 10.53 0.86
C PRO A 41 -20.37 9.54 1.21
N GLY A 42 -20.41 9.08 2.47
CA GLY A 42 -21.36 8.08 2.93
C GLY A 42 -20.84 6.63 2.88
N CYS A 43 -19.66 6.38 2.32
CA CYS A 43 -19.05 5.06 2.31
C CYS A 43 -17.93 4.95 3.36
N ASN A 44 -18.14 4.12 4.38
CA ASN A 44 -17.13 3.85 5.43
C ASN A 44 -16.45 2.48 5.27
N ARG A 45 -16.50 1.89 4.06
CA ARG A 45 -15.89 0.59 3.78
C ARG A 45 -14.37 0.70 3.79
N LYS A 46 -13.75 -0.10 4.66
CA LYS A 46 -12.30 -0.32 4.70
C LYS A 46 -12.00 -1.56 3.87
N LEU A 47 -11.31 -1.39 2.74
CA LEU A 47 -10.95 -2.49 1.86
C LEU A 47 -9.48 -2.88 2.07
N VAL A 48 -9.25 -4.18 2.16
CA VAL A 48 -7.96 -4.77 2.55
C VAL A 48 -7.05 -4.99 1.33
N THR A 49 -7.62 -4.99 0.13
CA THR A 49 -6.92 -5.32 -1.13
C THR A 49 -7.08 -4.20 -2.15
N ALA A 50 -5.99 -3.86 -2.84
CA ALA A 50 -5.98 -2.86 -3.91
C ALA A 50 -7.02 -3.18 -5.01
N ASN A 51 -7.15 -4.46 -5.38
CA ASN A 51 -8.15 -4.90 -6.36
C ASN A 51 -9.60 -4.71 -5.85
N GLY A 52 -9.84 -4.99 -4.57
CA GLY A 52 -11.13 -4.76 -3.94
C GLY A 52 -11.49 -3.28 -3.93
N MET A 53 -10.51 -2.40 -3.69
CA MET A 53 -10.70 -0.96 -3.78
C MET A 53 -10.96 -0.50 -5.22
N ALA A 54 -10.21 -0.99 -6.21
CA ALA A 54 -10.42 -0.63 -7.61
C ALA A 54 -11.83 -0.97 -8.09
N ILE A 55 -12.31 -2.18 -7.82
CA ILE A 55 -13.67 -2.59 -8.16
C ILE A 55 -14.70 -1.73 -7.41
N HIS A 56 -14.48 -1.48 -6.12
CA HIS A 56 -15.36 -0.64 -5.32
C HIS A 56 -15.45 0.79 -5.86
N MET A 57 -14.34 1.41 -6.25
CA MET A 57 -14.33 2.75 -6.89
C MET A 57 -15.01 2.75 -8.25
N LEU A 58 -14.94 1.65 -9.00
CA LEU A 58 -15.58 1.51 -10.31
C LEU A 58 -17.09 1.28 -10.23
N THR A 59 -17.60 0.84 -9.08
CA THR A 59 -19.01 0.46 -8.89
C THR A 59 -19.80 1.36 -7.94
N VAL A 60 -19.15 2.30 -7.24
CA VAL A 60 -19.76 3.23 -6.29
C VAL A 60 -19.68 4.67 -6.78
#